data_AF-A0A2A3L5J7-F1
#
_entry.id   AF-A0A2A3L5J7-F1
#
_cell.length_a   1.000
_cell.length_b   1.000
_cell.length_c   1.000
_cell.angle_alpha   90.00
_cell.angle_beta   90.00
_cell.angle_gamma   90.00
#
_symmetry.space_group_name_H-M   'P 1'
#
loop_
_entity.id
_entity.type
_entity.pdbx_description
1 polymer ?
#
loop_
_entity_poly.entity_id
_entity_poly.type
_entity_poly.pdbx_seq_one_letter_code
_entity_poly.pdbx_strand_id
1 'polypeptide(L)'
;MKTLASLAEIYAEYDKWEQRLQRARRRREVAERSIERCYKHLAPTVMVEQVAALLRPHFPQYRLRVLGPFGLCSETAIHAYDERGECVGSVAFRPSGNRLNVVDYRRDSGRFAPNTLGALNGLNHPEAAAPTSVAGLVQVLADSIDPPGQPAGNPEDGVIDAIDALVSVQLEREPSGYDHNVGQPRCELCGGDWHGDVVSANEVGTVDRPRIQGCPGAYATADARDAWKKQRPT
;
A
#
# COMPACT_ATOMS: atom_id res chain seq x y z
N MET A 1 51.27 34.21 9.56
CA MET A 1 50.45 34.25 10.79
C MET A 1 50.98 35.36 11.67
N LYS A 2 50.11 36.21 12.24
CA LYS A 2 50.53 37.19 13.24
C LYS A 2 50.92 36.42 14.50
N THR A 3 52.11 36.66 15.04
CA THR A 3 52.53 36.09 16.33
C THR A 3 51.79 36.84 17.44
N LEU A 4 51.00 36.14 18.23
CA LEU A 4 50.29 36.69 19.39
C LEU A 4 51.17 36.53 20.63
N ALA A 5 51.28 37.57 21.45
CA ALA A 5 52.27 37.69 22.51
C ALA A 5 51.72 37.33 23.90
N SER A 6 50.41 37.14 24.05
CA SER A 6 49.78 36.76 25.32
C SER A 6 48.57 35.84 25.15
N LEU A 7 48.21 35.12 26.21
CA LEU A 7 46.98 34.33 26.25
C LEU A 7 45.72 35.18 26.04
N ALA A 8 45.71 36.43 26.53
CA ALA A 8 44.60 37.35 26.33
C ALA A 8 44.38 37.68 24.84
N GLU A 9 45.47 37.90 24.09
CA GLU A 9 45.39 38.14 22.64
C GLU A 9 44.94 36.90 21.87
N ILE A 10 45.37 35.71 22.30
CA ILE A 10 44.93 34.43 21.71
C ILE A 10 43.42 34.24 21.90
N TYR A 11 42.90 34.44 23.11
CA TYR A 11 41.46 34.31 23.37
C TYR A 11 40.64 35.38 22.64
N ALA A 12 41.11 36.63 22.58
CA ALA A 12 40.41 37.68 21.83
C ALA A 12 40.31 37.35 20.32
N GLU A 13 41.37 36.79 19.72
CA GLU A 13 41.30 36.33 18.32
C GLU A 13 40.42 35.09 18.17
N TYR A 14 40.47 34.13 19.11
CA TYR A 14 39.55 32.97 19.10
C TYR A 14 38.09 33.42 19.13
N ASP A 15 37.71 34.27 20.09
CA ASP A 15 36.34 34.78 20.25
C ASP A 15 35.86 35.50 18.98
N LYS A 16 36.75 36.29 18.36
CA LYS A 16 36.47 36.96 17.09
C LYS A 16 36.19 35.95 15.97
N TRP A 17 36.96 34.87 15.87
CA TRP A 17 36.73 33.81 14.88
C TRP A 17 35.47 33.00 15.19
N GLU A 18 35.20 32.71 16.46
CA GLU A 18 33.97 32.05 16.90
C GLU A 18 32.74 32.88 16.53
N GLN A 19 32.75 34.19 16.78
CA GLN A 19 31.69 35.10 16.35
C GLN A 19 31.51 35.12 14.82
N ARG A 20 32.61 35.07 14.05
CA ARG A 20 32.54 34.98 12.58
C ARG A 20 31.91 33.65 12.14
N LEU A 21 32.28 32.54 12.79
CA LEU A 21 31.69 31.23 12.52
C LEU A 21 30.19 31.21 12.82
N GLN A 22 29.77 31.79 13.95
CA GLN A 22 28.34 31.89 14.30
C GLN A 22 27.56 32.76 13.29
N ARG A 23 28.14 33.86 12.81
CA ARG A 23 27.55 34.66 11.71
C ARG A 23 27.45 33.86 10.41
N ALA A 24 28.45 33.05 10.08
CA ALA A 24 28.41 32.19 8.89
C ALA A 24 27.33 31.10 9.00
N ARG A 25 27.22 30.44 10.17
CA ARG A 25 26.18 29.44 10.45
C ARG A 25 24.77 30.03 10.31
N ARG A 26 24.51 31.20 10.89
CA ARG A 26 23.23 31.91 10.73
C ARG A 26 22.90 32.22 9.27
N ARG A 27 23.89 32.65 8.47
CA ARG A 27 23.67 32.87 7.03
C ARG A 27 23.35 31.57 6.30
N ARG A 28 24.02 30.46 6.63
CA ARG A 28 23.73 29.14 6.08
C ARG A 28 22.30 28.71 6.40
N GLU A 29 21.87 28.86 7.64
CA GLU A 29 20.52 28.51 8.09
C GLU A 29 19.44 29.35 7.38
N VAL A 30 19.69 30.64 7.17
CA VAL A 30 18.80 31.49 6.35
C VAL A 30 18.75 30.99 4.90
N ALA A 31 19.90 30.64 4.31
CA ALA A 31 19.95 30.11 2.95
C ALA A 31 19.22 28.76 2.83
N GLU A 32 19.44 27.85 3.79
CA GLU A 32 18.74 26.55 3.88
C GLU A 32 17.22 26.74 3.93
N ARG A 33 16.73 27.66 4.78
CA ARG A 33 15.29 28.01 4.82
C ARG A 33 14.77 28.57 3.50
N SER A 34 15.55 29.42 2.82
CA SER A 34 15.15 29.96 1.51
C SER A 34 15.07 28.85 0.46
N ILE A 35 16.04 27.94 0.45
CA ILE A 35 16.05 26.76 -0.42
C ILE A 35 14.82 25.89 -0.16
N GLU A 36 14.51 25.61 1.10
CA GLU A 36 13.33 24.82 1.48
C GLU A 36 12.03 25.46 0.96
N ARG A 37 11.89 26.80 1.07
CA ARG A 37 10.72 27.51 0.51
C ARG A 37 10.64 27.35 -1.00
N CYS A 38 11.75 27.44 -1.72
CA CYS A 38 11.77 27.22 -3.16
C CYS A 38 11.35 25.79 -3.52
N TYR A 39 11.84 24.79 -2.80
CA TYR A 39 11.49 23.39 -3.06
C TYR A 39 9.99 23.11 -2.95
N LYS A 40 9.27 23.82 -2.07
CA LYS A 40 7.80 23.72 -1.97
C LYS A 40 7.09 24.08 -3.27
N HIS A 41 7.71 24.91 -4.13
CA HIS A 41 7.15 25.28 -5.43
C HIS A 41 7.71 24.44 -6.59
N LEU A 42 8.79 23.70 -6.36
CA LEU A 42 9.47 22.87 -7.35
C LEU A 42 9.16 21.38 -7.18
N ALA A 43 8.29 21.01 -6.23
CA ALA A 43 7.89 19.64 -6.04
C ALA A 43 7.12 19.12 -7.28
N PRO A 44 7.31 17.85 -7.70
CA PRO A 44 6.59 17.28 -8.85
C PRO A 44 5.07 17.40 -8.71
N THR A 45 4.52 17.22 -7.51
CA THR A 45 3.09 17.42 -7.22
C THR A 45 2.61 18.82 -7.53
N VAL A 46 3.39 19.85 -7.20
CA VAL A 46 3.01 21.23 -7.50
C VAL A 46 3.01 21.48 -9.00
N MET A 47 3.98 20.94 -9.74
CA MET A 47 4.00 21.05 -11.20
C MET A 47 2.79 20.34 -11.82
N VAL A 48 2.50 19.11 -11.38
CA VAL A 48 1.39 18.31 -11.92
C VAL A 48 0.03 18.89 -11.54
N GLU A 49 -0.12 19.55 -10.39
CA GLU A 49 -1.34 20.31 -10.07
C GLU A 49 -1.58 21.47 -11.04
N GLN A 50 -0.52 22.17 -11.48
CA GLN A 50 -0.67 23.19 -12.52
C GLN A 50 -1.08 22.56 -13.86
N VAL A 51 -0.52 21.40 -14.21
CA VAL A 51 -0.94 20.63 -15.40
C VAL A 51 -2.42 20.23 -15.29
N ALA A 52 -2.84 19.67 -14.17
CA ALA A 52 -4.23 19.29 -13.92
C ALA A 52 -5.17 20.51 -14.03
N ALA A 53 -4.77 21.66 -13.50
CA ALA A 53 -5.53 22.90 -13.63
C ALA A 53 -5.73 23.33 -15.09
N LEU A 54 -4.71 23.17 -15.94
CA LEU A 54 -4.81 23.43 -17.38
C LEU A 54 -5.73 22.43 -18.11
N LEU A 55 -5.80 21.18 -17.63
CA LEU A 55 -6.60 20.12 -18.25
C LEU A 55 -8.09 20.17 -17.83
N ARG A 56 -8.42 20.60 -16.62
CA ARG A 56 -9.80 20.61 -16.08
C ARG A 56 -10.84 21.19 -17.06
N PRO A 57 -10.62 22.33 -17.76
CA PRO A 57 -11.59 22.87 -18.70
C PRO A 57 -11.88 21.99 -19.93
N HIS A 58 -10.95 21.08 -20.28
CA HIS A 58 -11.06 20.20 -21.45
C HIS A 58 -11.76 18.87 -21.13
N PHE A 59 -11.92 18.55 -19.84
CA PHE A 59 -12.53 17.32 -19.35
C PHE A 59 -13.63 17.62 -18.31
N PRO A 60 -14.63 18.47 -18.63
CA PRO A 60 -15.63 18.91 -17.66
C PRO A 60 -16.50 17.77 -17.10
N GLN A 61 -16.61 16.66 -17.82
CA GLN A 61 -17.34 15.46 -17.42
C GLN A 61 -16.57 14.58 -16.42
N TYR A 62 -15.29 14.86 -16.17
CA TYR A 62 -14.46 14.08 -15.28
C TYR A 62 -13.94 14.93 -14.11
N ARG A 63 -13.88 14.32 -12.94
CA ARG A 63 -13.18 14.89 -11.78
C ARG A 63 -11.71 14.50 -11.84
N LEU A 64 -10.85 15.46 -12.20
CA LEU A 64 -9.40 15.24 -12.20
C LEU A 64 -8.81 15.40 -10.79
N ARG A 65 -8.07 14.39 -10.31
CA ARG A 65 -7.33 14.44 -9.04
C ARG A 65 -5.85 14.12 -9.25
N VAL A 66 -5.00 14.90 -8.60
CA VAL A 66 -3.56 14.60 -8.53
C VAL A 66 -3.30 13.68 -7.36
N LEU A 67 -2.50 12.64 -7.59
CA LEU A 67 -2.06 11.68 -6.59
C LEU A 67 -0.53 11.60 -6.58
N GLY A 68 0.05 11.33 -5.40
CA GLY A 68 1.49 11.18 -5.23
C GLY A 68 2.15 12.33 -4.45
N PRO A 69 3.48 12.43 -4.48
CA PRO A 69 4.38 11.57 -5.24
C PRO A 69 4.50 10.16 -4.60
N PHE A 70 4.71 9.13 -5.42
CA PHE A 70 4.86 7.74 -4.97
C PHE A 70 6.19 7.12 -5.42
N GLY A 71 6.65 6.16 -4.63
CA GLY A 71 7.77 5.29 -4.99
C GLY A 71 9.12 6.00 -5.14
N LEU A 72 10.10 5.25 -5.64
CA LEU A 72 11.50 5.68 -5.80
C LEU A 72 11.67 6.79 -6.85
N CYS A 73 10.71 6.95 -7.75
CA CYS A 73 10.77 7.94 -8.83
C CYS A 73 9.99 9.22 -8.54
N SER A 74 9.42 9.36 -7.35
CA SER A 74 8.52 10.49 -7.03
C SER A 74 7.43 10.66 -8.08
N GLU A 75 6.85 9.53 -8.51
CA GLU A 75 5.86 9.47 -9.57
C GLU A 75 4.57 10.15 -9.11
N THR A 76 4.09 11.11 -9.88
CA THR A 76 2.85 11.84 -9.59
C THR A 76 1.89 11.62 -10.72
N ALA A 77 0.64 11.25 -10.44
CA ALA A 77 -0.35 10.94 -11.46
C ALA A 77 -1.54 11.90 -11.44
N ILE A 78 -2.18 12.11 -12.58
CA ILE A 78 -3.51 12.71 -12.70
C ILE A 78 -4.49 11.58 -13.02
N HIS A 79 -5.44 11.36 -12.13
CA HIS A 79 -6.52 10.39 -12.32
C HIS A 79 -7.79 11.14 -12.75
N ALA A 80 -8.47 10.61 -13.75
CA ALA A 80 -9.79 11.06 -14.19
C ALA A 80 -10.85 10.14 -13.60
N TYR A 81 -11.76 10.72 -12.81
CA TYR A 81 -12.90 10.00 -12.23
C TYR A 81 -14.20 10.38 -12.93
N ASP A 82 -15.05 9.41 -13.22
CA ASP A 82 -16.38 9.65 -13.76
C ASP A 82 -17.37 10.13 -12.68
N GLU A 83 -18.65 10.30 -13.05
CA GLU A 83 -19.71 10.70 -12.13
C GLU A 83 -20.00 9.67 -11.03
N ARG A 84 -19.66 8.40 -11.26
CA ARG A 84 -19.82 7.30 -10.28
C ARG A 84 -18.67 7.25 -9.28
N GLY A 85 -17.58 7.98 -9.56
CA GLY A 85 -16.37 7.98 -8.76
C GLY A 85 -15.39 6.88 -9.17
N GLU A 86 -15.59 6.24 -10.32
CA GLU A 86 -14.68 5.24 -10.87
C GLU A 86 -13.54 5.90 -11.60
N CYS A 87 -12.32 5.38 -11.44
CA CYS A 87 -11.15 5.88 -12.14
C CYS A 87 -11.14 5.34 -13.56
N VAL A 88 -11.47 6.19 -14.54
CA VAL A 88 -11.60 5.80 -15.95
C VAL A 88 -10.38 6.15 -16.78
N GLY A 89 -9.38 6.80 -16.21
CA GLY A 89 -8.12 7.08 -16.89
C GLY A 89 -7.06 7.64 -15.96
N SER A 90 -5.80 7.44 -16.31
CA SER A 90 -4.68 7.94 -15.53
C SER A 90 -3.49 8.30 -16.42
N VAL A 91 -2.80 9.37 -16.07
CA VAL A 91 -1.49 9.72 -16.65
C VAL A 91 -0.51 9.93 -15.52
N ALA A 92 0.60 9.20 -15.54
CA ALA A 92 1.67 9.37 -14.56
C ALA A 92 2.83 10.19 -15.11
N PHE A 93 3.43 10.97 -14.22
CA PHE A 93 4.57 11.82 -14.50
C PHE A 93 5.72 11.49 -13.58
N ARG A 94 6.94 11.52 -14.14
CA ARG A 94 8.18 11.43 -13.37
C ARG A 94 9.03 12.68 -13.60
N PRO A 95 9.67 13.23 -12.55
CA PRO A 95 10.59 14.34 -12.71
C PRO A 95 11.85 13.88 -13.46
N SER A 96 12.24 14.65 -14.48
CA SER A 96 13.51 14.50 -15.19
C SER A 96 14.24 15.85 -15.13
N GLY A 97 15.10 15.99 -14.12
CA GLY A 97 15.73 17.27 -13.79
C GLY A 97 14.68 18.34 -13.45
N ASN A 98 14.55 19.37 -14.30
CA ASN A 98 13.58 20.46 -14.16
C ASN A 98 12.35 20.30 -15.09
N ARG A 99 12.14 19.12 -15.67
CA ARG A 99 11.04 18.80 -16.58
C ARG A 99 10.23 17.61 -16.05
N LEU A 100 9.06 17.40 -16.64
CA LEU A 100 8.26 16.21 -16.45
C LEU A 100 8.38 15.30 -17.67
N ASN A 101 8.48 14.01 -17.41
CA ASN A 101 8.25 12.96 -18.38
C ASN A 101 6.89 12.30 -18.12
N VAL A 102 6.23 11.82 -19.16
CA VAL A 102 5.06 10.95 -19.08
C VAL A 102 5.53 9.50 -19.10
N VAL A 103 4.93 8.67 -18.24
CA VAL A 103 5.16 7.24 -18.20
C VAL A 103 4.21 6.53 -19.17
N ASP A 104 4.73 5.66 -20.03
CA ASP A 104 3.94 4.85 -20.96
C ASP A 104 3.71 3.45 -20.39
N TYR A 105 2.61 3.28 -19.64
CA TYR A 105 2.23 1.98 -19.07
C TYR A 105 1.77 0.96 -20.11
N ARG A 106 1.54 1.36 -21.37
CA ARG A 106 1.17 0.42 -22.44
C ARG A 106 2.35 -0.42 -22.90
N ARG A 107 3.57 -0.02 -22.54
CA ARG A 107 4.81 -0.73 -22.86
C ARG A 107 5.46 -1.21 -21.57
N ASP A 108 5.89 -2.45 -21.58
CA ASP A 108 6.75 -3.02 -20.54
C ASP A 108 8.08 -3.44 -21.20
N SER A 109 9.18 -2.88 -20.72
CA SER A 109 10.52 -3.17 -21.24
C SER A 109 11.12 -4.47 -20.70
N GLY A 110 10.54 -5.06 -19.65
CA GLY A 110 11.06 -6.23 -18.96
C GLY A 110 12.44 -6.01 -18.31
N ARG A 111 12.85 -4.74 -18.13
CA ARG A 111 14.19 -4.38 -17.63
C ARG A 111 14.49 -4.96 -16.25
N PHE A 112 13.49 -5.03 -15.39
CA PHE A 112 13.54 -5.55 -14.04
C PHE A 112 12.64 -6.77 -13.91
N ALA A 113 13.14 -7.82 -13.28
CA ALA A 113 12.37 -9.04 -13.04
C ALA A 113 11.15 -8.78 -12.13
N PRO A 114 10.08 -9.59 -12.25
CA PRO A 114 8.92 -9.49 -11.36
C PRO A 114 9.31 -9.50 -9.87
N ASN A 115 8.53 -8.80 -9.04
CA ASN A 115 8.73 -8.66 -7.58
C ASN A 115 10.04 -7.98 -7.13
N THR A 116 10.85 -7.47 -8.04
CA THR A 116 11.96 -6.59 -7.68
C THR A 116 11.46 -5.19 -7.34
N LEU A 117 12.22 -4.44 -6.53
CA LEU A 117 11.89 -3.04 -6.25
C LEU A 117 11.73 -2.21 -7.52
N GLY A 118 12.52 -2.50 -8.57
CA GLY A 118 12.40 -1.80 -9.84
C GLY A 118 11.06 -2.07 -10.54
N ALA A 119 10.67 -3.33 -10.64
CA ALA A 119 9.38 -3.71 -11.22
C ALA A 119 8.19 -3.15 -10.41
N LEU A 120 8.24 -3.25 -9.07
CA LEU A 120 7.19 -2.75 -8.18
C LEU A 120 7.05 -1.21 -8.20
N ASN A 121 8.10 -0.48 -8.57
CA ASN A 121 8.06 0.98 -8.76
C ASN A 121 7.77 1.37 -10.22
N GLY A 122 7.33 0.43 -11.06
CA GLY A 122 6.96 0.70 -12.45
C GLY A 122 8.13 1.07 -13.36
N LEU A 123 9.38 0.75 -13.00
CA LEU A 123 10.57 1.12 -13.77
C LEU A 123 10.73 0.34 -15.08
N ASN A 124 9.88 -0.66 -15.30
CA ASN A 124 9.79 -1.35 -16.59
C ASN A 124 9.06 -0.51 -17.64
N HIS A 125 8.26 0.47 -17.24
CA HIS A 125 7.52 1.32 -18.15
C HIS A 125 8.40 2.48 -18.62
N PRO A 126 8.60 2.63 -19.94
CA PRO A 126 9.44 3.68 -20.49
C PRO A 126 8.82 5.06 -20.29
N GLU A 127 9.67 6.08 -20.34
CA GLU A 127 9.31 7.47 -20.17
C GLU A 127 9.56 8.25 -21.46
N ALA A 128 8.67 9.20 -21.75
CA ALA A 128 8.85 10.17 -22.82
C ALA A 128 8.70 11.59 -22.28
N ALA A 129 9.37 12.56 -22.91
CA ALA A 129 9.21 13.96 -22.52
C ALA A 129 7.73 14.37 -22.57
N ALA A 130 7.23 15.00 -21.50
CA ALA A 130 5.85 15.46 -21.47
C ALA A 130 5.63 16.53 -22.57
N PRO A 131 4.47 16.52 -23.25
CA PRO A 131 4.14 17.57 -24.21
C PRO A 131 4.22 18.96 -23.58
N THR A 132 4.74 19.92 -24.34
CA THR A 132 4.88 21.32 -23.87
C THR A 132 3.66 22.19 -24.22
N SER A 133 2.67 21.64 -24.93
CA SER A 133 1.44 22.33 -25.30
C SER A 133 0.24 21.74 -24.56
N VAL A 134 -0.76 22.59 -24.26
CA VAL A 134 -2.02 22.14 -23.63
C VAL A 134 -2.70 21.08 -24.50
N ALA A 135 -2.76 21.27 -25.81
CA ALA A 135 -3.34 20.29 -26.73
C ALA A 135 -2.66 18.92 -26.67
N GLY A 136 -1.33 18.88 -26.56
CA GLY A 136 -0.60 17.62 -26.40
C GLY A 136 -0.88 16.94 -25.06
N LEU A 137 -0.98 17.73 -23.97
CA LEU A 137 -1.34 17.20 -22.65
C LEU A 137 -2.78 16.66 -22.62
N VAL A 138 -3.71 17.34 -23.31
CA VAL A 138 -5.08 16.87 -23.49
C VAL A 138 -5.09 15.54 -24.23
N GLN A 139 -4.33 15.41 -25.31
CA GLN A 139 -4.26 14.15 -26.05
C GLN A 139 -3.73 13.01 -25.18
N VAL A 140 -2.67 13.24 -24.41
CA VAL A 140 -2.11 12.22 -23.52
C VAL A 140 -3.13 11.71 -22.50
N LEU A 141 -3.90 12.59 -21.87
CA LEU A 141 -4.93 12.18 -20.92
C LEU A 141 -6.14 11.55 -21.63
N ALA A 142 -6.55 12.08 -22.77
CA ALA A 142 -7.66 11.50 -23.55
C ALA A 142 -7.33 10.08 -24.01
N ASP A 143 -6.09 9.83 -24.43
CA ASP A 143 -5.63 8.52 -24.82
C ASP A 143 -5.67 7.52 -23.65
N SER A 144 -5.47 7.98 -22.42
CA SER A 144 -5.48 7.09 -21.25
C SER A 144 -6.85 6.87 -20.62
N ILE A 145 -7.89 7.55 -21.11
CA ILE A 145 -9.27 7.37 -20.66
C ILE A 145 -9.93 6.23 -21.44
N ASP A 146 -10.50 5.28 -20.72
CA ASP A 146 -11.27 4.19 -21.29
C ASP A 146 -12.55 4.73 -21.96
N PRO A 147 -12.99 4.15 -23.10
CA PRO A 147 -14.22 4.56 -23.75
C PRO A 147 -15.42 4.38 -22.80
N PRO A 148 -16.37 5.34 -22.76
CA PRO A 148 -17.54 5.21 -21.90
C PRO A 148 -18.34 3.95 -22.25
N GLY A 149 -18.54 3.08 -21.25
CA GLY A 149 -19.32 1.85 -21.37
C GLY A 149 -18.52 0.58 -21.68
N GLN A 150 -17.19 0.67 -21.79
CA GLN A 150 -16.32 -0.49 -21.75
C GLN A 150 -15.85 -0.65 -20.29
N PRO A 151 -16.23 -1.71 -19.56
CA PRO A 151 -15.58 -1.97 -18.28
C PRO A 151 -14.09 -2.10 -18.59
N ALA A 152 -13.26 -1.27 -17.97
CA ALA A 152 -11.85 -1.59 -17.81
C ALA A 152 -11.85 -3.01 -17.27
N GLY A 153 -11.37 -3.99 -18.05
CA GLY A 153 -11.24 -5.36 -17.54
C GLY A 153 -10.46 -5.22 -16.25
N ASN A 154 -11.12 -5.48 -15.12
CA ASN A 154 -10.54 -5.13 -13.85
C ASN A 154 -9.28 -6.00 -13.75
N PRO A 155 -8.08 -5.46 -13.51
CA PRO A 155 -6.92 -6.31 -13.26
C PRO A 155 -7.18 -7.30 -12.11
N GLU A 156 -8.13 -6.99 -11.22
CA GLU A 156 -8.66 -7.92 -10.23
C GLU A 156 -9.52 -9.04 -10.83
N ASP A 157 -10.16 -8.87 -11.99
CA ASP A 157 -10.87 -9.96 -12.69
C ASP A 157 -9.88 -11.08 -13.07
N GLY A 158 -8.66 -10.73 -13.49
CA GLY A 158 -7.60 -11.72 -13.72
C GLY A 158 -7.14 -12.43 -12.43
N VAL A 159 -7.25 -11.76 -11.28
CA VAL A 159 -6.99 -12.36 -9.96
C VAL A 159 -8.17 -13.24 -9.53
N ILE A 160 -9.40 -12.81 -9.76
CA ILE A 160 -10.63 -13.55 -9.47
C ILE A 160 -10.68 -14.81 -10.32
N ASP A 161 -10.39 -14.73 -11.62
CA ASP A 161 -10.29 -15.88 -12.52
C ASP A 161 -9.20 -16.87 -12.06
N ALA A 162 -8.05 -16.36 -11.59
CA ALA A 162 -6.99 -17.19 -11.05
C ALA A 162 -7.39 -17.85 -9.72
N ILE A 163 -8.14 -17.15 -8.86
CA ILE A 163 -8.70 -17.69 -7.62
C ILE A 163 -9.74 -18.76 -7.96
N ASP A 164 -10.67 -18.51 -8.87
CA ASP A 164 -11.70 -19.45 -9.28
C ASP A 164 -11.10 -20.72 -9.90
N ALA A 165 -10.04 -20.60 -10.69
CA ALA A 165 -9.30 -21.74 -11.20
C ALA A 165 -8.63 -22.56 -10.07
N LEU A 166 -8.02 -21.90 -9.08
CA LEU A 166 -7.41 -22.57 -7.92
C LEU A 166 -8.45 -23.23 -7.03
N VAL A 167 -9.58 -22.57 -6.79
CA VAL A 167 -10.71 -23.09 -6.00
C VAL A 167 -11.34 -24.29 -6.71
N SER A 168 -11.52 -24.24 -8.02
CA SER A 168 -12.04 -25.37 -8.81
C SER A 168 -11.13 -26.59 -8.73
N VAL A 169 -9.81 -26.40 -8.87
CA VAL A 169 -8.82 -27.47 -8.67
C VAL A 169 -8.84 -28.03 -7.25
N GLN A 170 -9.14 -27.20 -6.24
CA GLN A 170 -9.22 -27.63 -4.85
C GLN A 170 -10.53 -28.37 -4.53
N LEU A 171 -11.63 -28.00 -5.19
CA LEU A 171 -12.93 -28.68 -5.08
C LEU A 171 -12.98 -30.02 -5.82
N GLU A 172 -12.15 -30.20 -6.85
CA GLU A 172 -11.99 -31.47 -7.58
C GLU A 172 -11.10 -32.49 -6.83
N ARG A 173 -10.37 -32.06 -5.78
CA ARG A 173 -9.58 -32.97 -4.95
C ARG A 173 -10.46 -33.68 -3.93
N GLU A 174 -10.08 -34.90 -3.55
CA GLU A 174 -10.71 -35.61 -2.43
C GLU A 174 -10.67 -34.71 -1.19
N PRO A 175 -11.81 -34.59 -0.46
CA PRO A 175 -11.88 -33.79 0.75
C PRO A 175 -10.73 -34.13 1.69
N SER A 176 -10.02 -33.11 2.15
CA SER A 176 -9.01 -33.32 3.18
C SER A 176 -9.73 -33.85 4.43
N GLY A 177 -9.08 -34.70 5.23
CA GLY A 177 -9.69 -35.24 6.47
C GLY A 177 -10.13 -34.18 7.50
N TYR A 178 -9.96 -32.88 7.21
CA TYR A 178 -10.51 -31.76 7.97
C TYR A 178 -11.93 -31.34 7.53
N ASP A 179 -12.41 -31.78 6.38
CA ASP A 179 -13.69 -31.38 5.77
C ASP A 179 -14.90 -32.13 6.37
N HIS A 180 -14.69 -33.09 7.28
CA HIS A 180 -15.76 -33.86 7.92
C HIS A 180 -16.72 -33.01 8.79
N ASN A 181 -16.40 -31.74 9.05
CA ASN A 181 -17.16 -30.84 9.92
C ASN A 181 -17.97 -29.76 9.20
N VAL A 182 -17.78 -29.61 7.88
CA VAL A 182 -18.47 -28.57 7.13
C VAL A 182 -19.92 -28.99 6.96
N GLY A 183 -20.84 -28.26 7.61
CA GLY A 183 -22.28 -28.47 7.48
C GLY A 183 -22.89 -29.48 8.46
N GLN A 184 -22.19 -29.91 9.51
CA GLN A 184 -22.81 -30.71 10.58
C GLN A 184 -23.64 -29.81 11.50
N PRO A 185 -24.99 -29.94 11.55
CA PRO A 185 -25.82 -29.10 12.42
C PRO A 185 -25.86 -29.61 13.86
N ARG A 186 -25.49 -30.86 14.11
CA ARG A 186 -25.58 -31.52 15.42
C ARG A 186 -24.28 -32.22 15.79
N CYS A 187 -23.94 -32.22 17.07
CA CYS A 187 -22.79 -32.94 17.61
C CYS A 187 -23.08 -34.43 17.70
N GLU A 188 -22.28 -35.28 17.03
CA GLU A 188 -22.44 -36.74 17.06
C GLU A 188 -22.21 -37.36 18.46
N LEU A 189 -21.50 -36.67 19.35
CA LEU A 189 -21.21 -37.17 20.70
C LEU A 189 -22.37 -36.94 21.69
N CYS A 190 -23.03 -35.78 21.63
CA CYS A 190 -24.10 -35.41 22.58
C CYS A 190 -25.50 -35.31 21.98
N GLY A 191 -25.62 -35.23 20.64
CA GLY A 191 -26.87 -35.05 19.92
C GLY A 191 -27.44 -33.63 19.96
N GLY A 192 -26.78 -32.69 20.63
CA GLY A 192 -27.13 -31.26 20.66
C GLY A 192 -26.64 -30.50 19.42
N ASP A 193 -26.77 -29.18 19.43
CA ASP A 193 -26.28 -28.31 18.35
C ASP A 193 -24.75 -28.44 18.19
N TRP A 194 -24.27 -28.29 16.95
CA TRP A 194 -22.84 -28.33 16.68
C TRP A 194 -22.12 -27.20 17.40
N HIS A 195 -21.12 -27.55 18.19
CA HIS A 195 -20.38 -26.60 19.03
C HIS A 195 -18.87 -26.64 18.78
N GLY A 196 -18.42 -27.32 17.71
CA GLY A 196 -17.00 -27.47 17.38
C GLY A 196 -16.18 -28.10 18.52
N ASP A 197 -14.88 -27.80 18.53
CA ASP A 197 -13.98 -28.12 19.65
C ASP A 197 -14.14 -27.09 20.76
N VAL A 198 -14.68 -27.48 21.92
CA VAL A 198 -14.76 -26.57 23.07
C VAL A 198 -13.66 -26.84 24.08
N VAL A 199 -12.73 -25.88 24.08
CA VAL A 199 -11.87 -25.33 25.13
C VAL A 199 -12.12 -25.84 26.57
N SER A 200 -11.07 -26.46 27.12
CA SER A 200 -10.76 -26.72 28.54
C SER A 200 -11.86 -27.27 29.46
N ALA A 201 -11.72 -28.56 29.80
CA ALA A 201 -12.38 -29.22 30.94
C ALA A 201 -11.97 -28.67 32.33
N ASN A 202 -11.43 -27.46 32.42
CA ASN A 202 -10.99 -26.86 33.66
C ASN A 202 -11.82 -25.61 33.92
N GLU A 203 -12.89 -25.74 34.72
CA GLU A 203 -13.22 -24.70 35.71
C GLU A 203 -14.29 -25.06 36.76
N VAL A 204 -14.71 -26.33 36.91
CA VAL A 204 -15.64 -26.67 38.01
C VAL A 204 -15.35 -28.04 38.65
N GLY A 205 -14.16 -28.21 39.23
CA GLY A 205 -13.85 -29.35 40.11
C GLY A 205 -12.42 -29.35 40.62
N THR A 206 -12.21 -29.71 41.89
CA THR A 206 -10.86 -29.87 42.45
C THR A 206 -10.15 -31.09 41.85
N VAL A 207 -8.81 -31.08 41.93
CA VAL A 207 -7.85 -32.00 41.28
C VAL A 207 -8.19 -33.50 41.45
N ASP A 208 -8.93 -33.88 42.50
CA ASP A 208 -9.25 -35.28 42.79
C ASP A 208 -10.58 -35.78 42.17
N ARG A 209 -11.41 -34.91 41.60
CA ARG A 209 -12.67 -35.29 40.91
C ARG A 209 -13.00 -34.31 39.77
N PRO A 210 -12.49 -34.54 38.55
CA PRO A 210 -12.90 -33.75 37.39
C PRO A 210 -14.38 -34.02 37.07
N ARG A 211 -15.24 -33.04 37.35
CA ARG A 211 -16.60 -32.99 36.81
C ARG A 211 -16.53 -32.34 35.44
N ILE A 212 -16.80 -33.12 34.39
CA ILE A 212 -16.87 -32.59 33.03
C ILE A 212 -18.24 -31.94 32.87
N GLN A 213 -18.31 -30.61 33.05
CA GLN A 213 -19.55 -29.87 32.90
C GLN A 213 -19.74 -29.47 31.42
N GLY A 214 -20.14 -30.43 30.57
CA GLY A 214 -20.43 -30.19 29.15
C GLY A 214 -19.98 -31.32 28.24
N CYS A 215 -20.47 -31.35 27.00
CA CYS A 215 -19.99 -32.28 25.97
C CYS A 215 -18.54 -31.93 25.60
N PRO A 216 -17.58 -32.87 25.65
CA PRO A 216 -16.18 -32.55 25.38
C PRO A 216 -15.86 -32.31 23.89
N GLY A 217 -16.85 -32.43 23.00
CA GLY A 217 -16.65 -32.30 21.55
C GLY A 217 -16.44 -33.64 20.85
N ALA A 218 -16.79 -33.71 19.57
CA ALA A 218 -16.67 -34.94 18.76
C ALA A 218 -15.21 -35.40 18.60
N TYR A 219 -14.26 -34.46 18.66
CA TYR A 219 -12.82 -34.69 18.51
C TYR A 219 -12.04 -34.81 19.84
N ALA A 220 -12.74 -34.86 20.98
CA ALA A 220 -12.08 -35.16 22.24
C ALA A 220 -11.37 -36.52 22.20
N THR A 221 -10.31 -36.66 23.02
CA THR A 221 -9.60 -37.94 23.17
C THR A 221 -10.56 -39.06 23.59
N ALA A 222 -10.23 -40.30 23.23
CA ALA A 222 -11.07 -41.46 23.55
C ALA A 222 -11.39 -41.53 25.06
N ASP A 223 -10.38 -41.30 25.91
CA ASP A 223 -10.52 -41.30 27.35
C ASP A 223 -11.48 -40.21 27.87
N ALA A 224 -11.43 -39.01 27.29
CA ALA A 224 -12.34 -37.92 27.67
C ALA A 224 -13.78 -38.20 27.25
N ARG A 225 -13.99 -38.79 26.06
CA ARG A 225 -15.32 -39.21 25.59
C ARG A 225 -15.91 -40.32 26.46
N ASP A 226 -15.10 -41.28 26.87
CA ASP A 226 -15.53 -42.41 27.71
C ASP A 226 -15.79 -41.99 29.16
N ALA A 227 -14.97 -41.09 29.71
CA ALA A 227 -15.21 -40.49 31.02
C ALA A 227 -16.51 -39.69 31.06
N TRP A 228 -16.79 -38.90 30.01
CA TRP A 228 -18.03 -38.14 29.89
C TRP A 228 -19.28 -39.03 29.77
N LYS A 229 -19.23 -40.08 28.94
CA LYS A 229 -20.34 -41.04 28.78
C LYS A 229 -20.70 -41.73 30.10
N LYS A 230 -19.71 -42.08 30.92
CA LYS A 230 -19.90 -42.73 32.23
C LYS A 230 -20.53 -41.80 33.29
N GLN A 231 -20.47 -40.48 33.11
CA GLN A 231 -21.00 -39.49 34.05
C GLN A 231 -22.44 -39.06 33.74
N ARG A 232 -23.05 -39.51 32.63
CA ARG A 232 -24.46 -39.20 32.31
C ARG A 232 -25.39 -40.11 33.13
N PRO A 233 -26.27 -39.58 34.00
CA PRO A 233 -27.42 -40.33 34.47
C PRO A 233 -28.33 -40.60 33.26
N THR A 234 -28.86 -41.84 33.17
CA THR A 234 -29.90 -42.25 32.19
C THR A 234 -31.12 -41.35 32.26
#